data_AF-A0A7X3MWX8-F1
#
_entry.id   AF-A0A7X3MWX8-F1
#
_cell.length_a   1.000
_cell.length_b   1.000
_cell.length_c   1.000
_cell.angle_alpha   90.00
_cell.angle_beta   90.00
_cell.angle_gamma   90.00
#
_symmetry.space_group_name_H-M   'P 1'
#
loop_
_entity.id
_entity.type
_entity.pdbx_description
1 polymer ?
#
loop_
_entity_poly.entity_id
_entity_poly.type
_entity_poly.pdbx_seq_one_letter_code
_entity_poly.pdbx_strand_id
1 'polypeptide(L)'
;MAETQKLAELSSTQTVSALGLRWAALRGMLNSPLIATEDQRALRDELLVELATVEQDFSTLQSRNPMEISAKVDIAKSALRDKIDASELWMIDLLESIQADLQNFTTVPKNGSVQAARPPVNLSRAHQARPEESDTTETSTSSAA
;
A
#
# COMPACT_ATOMS: atom_id res chain seq x y z
N MET A 1 -10.77 28.85 -2.41
CA MET A 1 -9.34 28.95 -2.76
C MET A 1 -8.39 28.26 -1.78
N ALA A 2 -8.87 27.46 -0.81
CA ALA A 2 -7.99 26.75 0.14
C ALA A 2 -7.48 25.39 -0.38
N GLU A 3 -8.16 24.80 -1.37
CA GLU A 3 -7.85 23.46 -1.87
C GLU A 3 -6.62 23.45 -2.79
N THR A 4 -6.40 24.54 -3.54
CA THR A 4 -5.23 24.71 -4.42
C THR A 4 -3.93 24.88 -3.65
N GLN A 5 -3.99 25.49 -2.47
CA GLN A 5 -2.82 25.73 -1.63
C GLN A 5 -2.35 24.45 -0.91
N LYS A 6 -3.30 23.61 -0.49
CA LYS A 6 -3.00 22.30 0.10
C LYS A 6 -2.36 21.33 -0.89
N LEU A 7 -2.72 21.41 -2.18
CA LEU A 7 -2.09 20.64 -3.25
C LEU A 7 -0.64 21.09 -3.51
N ALA A 8 -0.38 22.40 -3.42
CA ALA A 8 0.96 22.97 -3.56
C ALA A 8 1.88 22.64 -2.36
N GLU A 9 1.34 22.58 -1.13
CA GLU A 9 2.10 22.17 0.06
C GLU A 9 2.42 20.67 0.10
N LEU A 10 1.59 19.83 -0.53
CA LEU A 10 1.92 18.41 -0.77
C LEU A 10 2.99 18.24 -1.83
N SER A 11 3.11 19.19 -2.78
CA SER A 11 4.18 19.21 -3.79
C SER A 11 5.55 19.56 -3.19
N SER A 12 5.59 20.38 -2.14
CA SER A 12 6.86 20.80 -1.51
C SER A 12 7.48 19.74 -0.58
N THR A 13 6.74 18.70 -0.20
CA THR A 13 7.27 17.53 0.52
C THR A 13 7.34 16.32 -0.39
N GLN A 14 8.31 16.36 -1.31
CA GLN A 14 8.59 15.30 -2.27
C GLN A 14 9.12 14.05 -1.53
N THR A 15 8.22 13.14 -1.18
CA THR A 15 8.54 11.85 -0.54
C THR A 15 8.48 10.74 -1.57
N VAL A 16 9.20 9.64 -1.31
CA VAL A 16 9.22 8.46 -2.21
C VAL A 16 7.80 7.94 -2.42
N SER A 17 6.97 7.91 -1.37
CA SER A 17 5.56 7.49 -1.45
C SER A 17 4.70 8.44 -2.29
N ALA A 18 4.87 9.76 -2.13
CA ALA A 18 4.13 10.75 -2.92
C ALA A 18 4.51 10.67 -4.40
N LEU A 19 5.80 10.53 -4.71
CA LEU A 19 6.27 10.28 -6.08
C LEU A 19 5.74 8.95 -6.62
N GLY A 20 5.68 7.90 -5.80
CA GLY A 20 5.14 6.59 -6.19
C GLY A 20 3.67 6.66 -6.58
N LEU A 21 2.86 7.38 -5.81
CA LEU A 21 1.45 7.61 -6.13
C LEU A 21 1.28 8.39 -7.44
N ARG A 22 2.07 9.45 -7.64
CA ARG A 22 2.07 10.23 -8.89
C ARG A 22 2.46 9.35 -10.08
N TRP A 23 3.54 8.58 -9.96
CA TRP A 23 4.00 7.66 -11.00
C TRP A 23 2.93 6.62 -11.35
N ALA A 24 2.31 6.00 -10.35
CA ALA A 24 1.25 5.01 -10.56
C ALA A 24 0.02 5.62 -11.25
N ALA A 25 -0.36 6.84 -10.88
CA ALA A 25 -1.44 7.57 -11.53
C ALA A 25 -1.12 7.87 -13.00
N LEU A 26 0.08 8.39 -13.30
CA LEU A 26 0.52 8.66 -14.67
C LEU A 26 0.55 7.40 -15.53
N ARG A 27 1.07 6.29 -15.00
CA ARG A 27 1.03 4.98 -15.67
C ARG A 27 -0.39 4.49 -15.92
N GLY A 28 -1.28 4.65 -14.95
CA GLY A 28 -2.70 4.32 -15.10
C GLY A 28 -3.38 5.15 -16.19
N MET A 29 -3.09 6.45 -16.24
CA MET A 29 -3.59 7.35 -17.29
C MET A 29 -3.06 6.98 -18.67
N LEU A 30 -1.77 6.67 -18.79
CA LEU A 30 -1.14 6.24 -20.05
C LEU A 30 -1.69 4.88 -20.55
N ASN A 31 -2.08 3.99 -19.63
CA ASN A 31 -2.71 2.71 -19.96
C ASN A 31 -4.22 2.82 -20.20
N SER A 32 -4.80 4.01 -20.08
CA SER A 32 -6.24 4.21 -20.32
C SER A 32 -6.57 4.11 -21.81
N PRO A 33 -7.61 3.36 -22.22
CA PRO A 33 -8.02 3.30 -23.63
C PRO A 33 -8.49 4.65 -24.17
N LEU A 34 -8.86 5.59 -23.29
CA LEU A 34 -9.31 6.93 -23.68
C LEU A 34 -8.18 7.77 -24.31
N ILE A 35 -6.94 7.56 -23.86
CA ILE A 35 -5.77 8.32 -24.32
C ILE A 35 -5.06 7.69 -25.52
N ALA A 36 -5.49 6.49 -25.92
CA ALA A 36 -4.98 5.81 -27.11
C ALA A 36 -5.61 6.33 -28.41
N THR A 37 -6.61 7.21 -28.32
CA THR A 37 -7.22 7.86 -29.48
C THR A 37 -6.29 8.93 -30.06
N GLU A 38 -6.30 9.09 -31.39
CA GLU A 38 -5.43 10.05 -32.10
C GLU A 38 -5.64 11.49 -31.59
N ASP A 39 -6.88 11.84 -31.23
CA ASP A 39 -7.26 13.15 -30.69
C ASP A 39 -6.55 13.49 -29.37
N GLN A 40 -6.04 12.49 -28.64
CA GLN A 40 -5.38 12.66 -27.35
C GLN A 40 -3.86 12.48 -27.42
N ARG A 41 -3.27 12.42 -28.63
CA ARG A 41 -1.82 12.26 -28.82
C ARG A 41 -0.99 13.32 -28.08
N ALA A 42 -1.40 14.59 -28.15
CA ALA A 42 -0.70 15.67 -27.46
C ALA A 42 -0.67 15.46 -25.93
N LEU A 43 -1.81 15.08 -25.34
CA LEU A 43 -1.89 14.79 -23.90
C LEU A 43 -1.05 13.56 -23.55
N ARG A 44 -1.01 12.54 -24.41
CA ARG A 44 -0.16 11.36 -24.22
C ARG A 44 1.32 11.75 -24.16
N ASP A 45 1.77 12.63 -25.06
CA ASP A 45 3.16 13.09 -25.09
C ASP A 45 3.50 13.91 -23.83
N GLU A 46 2.59 14.78 -23.37
CA GLU A 46 2.75 15.50 -22.10
C GLU A 46 2.87 14.55 -20.90
N LEU A 47 2.02 13.51 -20.84
CA LEU A 47 2.08 12.51 -19.78
C LEU A 47 3.38 11.69 -19.80
N LEU A 48 3.95 11.42 -20.97
CA LEU A 48 5.26 10.75 -21.09
C LEU A 48 6.39 11.65 -20.59
N VAL A 49 6.33 12.96 -20.84
CA VAL A 49 7.30 13.94 -20.32
C VAL A 49 7.20 14.07 -18.80
N GLU A 50 5.99 14.17 -18.26
CA GLU A 50 5.75 14.15 -16.80
C GLU A 50 6.24 12.84 -16.17
N LEU A 51 5.98 11.69 -16.80
CA LEU A 51 6.45 10.40 -16.31
C LEU A 51 7.98 10.35 -16.26
N ALA A 52 8.67 10.80 -17.31
CA ALA A 52 10.13 10.86 -17.34
C ALA A 52 10.69 11.81 -16.26
N THR A 53 10.01 12.94 -16.01
CA THR A 53 10.38 13.88 -14.96
C THR A 53 10.26 13.24 -13.58
N VAL A 54 9.16 12.53 -13.31
CA VAL A 54 8.96 11.81 -12.04
C VAL A 54 9.98 10.67 -11.87
N GLU A 55 10.30 9.92 -12.95
CA GLU A 55 11.35 8.90 -12.94
C GLU A 55 12.72 9.50 -12.59
N GLN A 56 13.02 10.68 -13.13
CA GLN A 56 14.25 11.42 -12.80
C GLN A 56 14.25 11.90 -11.33
N ASP A 57 13.12 12.39 -10.81
CA ASP A 57 13.00 12.82 -9.42
C ASP A 57 13.26 11.69 -8.42
N PHE A 58 12.89 10.44 -8.76
CA PHE A 58 13.22 9.28 -7.92
C PHE A 58 14.73 9.04 -7.76
N SER A 59 15.52 9.39 -8.78
CA SER A 59 16.97 9.22 -8.78
C SER A 59 17.69 10.22 -7.85
N THR A 60 17.13 11.41 -7.68
CA THR A 60 17.72 12.50 -6.87
C THR A 60 17.29 12.44 -5.41
N LEU A 61 16.09 11.92 -5.14
CA LEU A 61 15.59 11.78 -3.79
C LEU A 61 16.43 10.75 -3.00
N GLN A 62 16.71 10.95 -1.72
CA GLN A 62 17.36 9.93 -0.89
C GLN A 62 16.32 9.05 -0.18
N SER A 63 16.53 7.74 -0.17
CA SER A 63 15.67 6.81 0.57
C SER A 63 16.08 6.76 2.04
N ARG A 64 15.11 6.87 2.94
CA ARG A 64 15.34 6.95 4.40
C ARG A 64 15.09 5.64 5.14
N ASN A 65 14.38 4.71 4.52
CA ASN A 65 14.07 3.42 5.09
C ASN A 65 14.12 2.32 4.01
N PRO A 66 14.25 1.04 4.39
CA PRO A 66 14.31 -0.07 3.44
C PRO A 66 13.08 -0.18 2.53
N MET A 67 11.89 0.17 3.04
CA MET A 67 10.65 0.16 2.25
C MET A 67 10.70 1.16 1.09
N GLU A 68 11.27 2.35 1.30
CA GLU A 68 11.50 3.36 0.28
C GLU A 68 12.56 2.93 -0.75
N ILE A 69 13.55 2.14 -0.32
CA ILE A 69 14.52 1.55 -1.25
C ILE A 69 13.81 0.51 -2.13
N SER A 70 13.02 -0.39 -1.53
CA SER A 70 12.23 -1.38 -2.28
C SER A 70 11.29 -0.71 -3.29
N ALA A 71 10.58 0.34 -2.87
CA ALA A 71 9.69 1.08 -3.76
C ALA A 71 10.44 1.65 -4.98
N LYS A 72 11.63 2.24 -4.77
CA LYS A 72 12.44 2.73 -5.89
C LYS A 72 12.93 1.62 -6.80
N VAL A 73 13.32 0.48 -6.25
CA VAL A 73 13.73 -0.68 -7.03
C VAL A 73 12.56 -1.17 -7.90
N ASP A 74 11.35 -1.21 -7.36
CA ASP A 74 10.15 -1.59 -8.12
C ASP A 74 9.84 -0.62 -9.27
N ILE A 75 9.99 0.69 -9.02
CA ILE A 75 9.87 1.72 -10.07
C ILE A 75 10.96 1.55 -11.12
N ALA A 76 12.22 1.38 -10.72
CA ALA A 76 13.33 1.19 -11.63
C ALA A 76 13.15 -0.06 -12.49
N LYS A 77 12.72 -1.19 -11.91
CA LYS A 77 12.39 -2.41 -12.65
C LYS A 77 11.30 -2.18 -13.68
N SER A 78 10.25 -1.46 -13.30
CA SER A 78 9.10 -1.17 -14.18
C SER A 78 9.48 -0.22 -15.32
N ALA A 79 10.21 0.85 -15.02
CA ALA A 79 10.70 1.80 -16.02
C ALA A 79 11.71 1.15 -16.97
N LEU A 80 12.55 0.26 -16.43
CA LEU A 80 13.52 -0.48 -17.21
C LEU A 80 12.79 -1.39 -18.19
N ARG A 81 11.88 -2.26 -17.75
CA ARG A 81 11.16 -3.25 -18.59
C ARG A 81 10.66 -2.73 -19.95
N ASP A 82 10.29 -1.46 -20.05
CA ASP A 82 9.78 -0.87 -21.30
C ASP A 82 10.87 -0.35 -22.26
N LYS A 83 12.12 -0.22 -21.79
CA LYS A 83 13.23 0.45 -22.47
C LYS A 83 14.41 -0.44 -22.84
N ILE A 84 14.53 -1.61 -22.19
CA ILE A 84 15.69 -2.51 -22.34
C ILE A 84 15.55 -3.42 -23.55
N ASP A 85 16.68 -3.62 -24.24
CA ASP A 85 16.86 -4.70 -25.22
C ASP A 85 17.16 -6.05 -24.56
N ALA A 86 16.84 -7.18 -25.21
CA ALA A 86 16.99 -8.52 -24.64
C ALA A 86 18.41 -8.83 -24.08
N SER A 87 19.45 -8.12 -24.50
CA SER A 87 20.81 -8.25 -23.98
C SER A 87 21.02 -7.72 -22.55
N GLU A 88 20.16 -6.84 -22.05
CA GLU A 88 20.35 -6.21 -20.73
C GLU A 88 19.48 -6.84 -19.63
N LEU A 89 18.85 -7.99 -19.90
CA LEU A 89 17.82 -8.59 -19.02
C LEU A 89 18.38 -8.90 -17.63
N TRP A 90 19.68 -9.17 -17.56
CA TRP A 90 20.45 -9.36 -16.33
C TRP A 90 20.30 -8.19 -15.34
N MET A 91 20.04 -6.96 -15.80
CA MET A 91 19.88 -5.80 -14.92
C MET A 91 18.57 -5.85 -14.14
N ILE A 92 17.51 -6.44 -14.71
CA ILE A 92 16.26 -6.70 -13.98
C ILE A 92 16.50 -7.77 -12.90
N ASP A 93 17.25 -8.83 -13.25
CA ASP A 93 17.62 -9.90 -12.32
C ASP A 93 18.49 -9.36 -11.16
N LEU A 94 19.43 -8.45 -11.45
CA LEU A 94 20.25 -7.78 -10.44
C LEU A 94 19.38 -6.95 -9.49
N LEU A 95 18.44 -6.17 -10.02
CA LEU A 95 17.52 -5.37 -9.19
C LEU A 95 16.66 -6.27 -8.29
N GLU A 96 16.24 -7.44 -8.78
CA GLU A 96 15.52 -8.43 -7.98
C GLU A 96 16.40 -9.05 -6.87
N SER A 97 17.66 -9.37 -7.17
CA SER A 97 18.62 -9.82 -6.16
C SER A 97 18.83 -8.78 -5.05
N ILE A 98 19.01 -7.51 -5.41
CA ILE A 98 19.15 -6.41 -4.44
C ILE A 98 17.90 -6.29 -3.56
N GLN A 99 16.71 -6.47 -4.14
CA GLN A 99 15.45 -6.43 -3.41
C GLN A 99 15.34 -7.59 -2.41
N ALA A 100 15.76 -8.80 -2.78
CA ALA A 100 15.83 -9.95 -1.89
C ALA A 100 16.82 -9.73 -0.73
N ASP A 101 17.98 -9.13 -1.01
CA ASP A 101 18.96 -8.80 0.01
C ASP A 101 18.40 -7.80 1.03
N LEU A 102 17.72 -6.75 0.56
CA LEU A 102 17.07 -5.77 1.44
C LEU A 102 16.05 -6.41 2.39
N GLN A 103 15.28 -7.39 1.90
CA GLN A 103 14.34 -8.13 2.73
C GLN A 103 15.08 -8.93 3.81
N ASN A 104 16.20 -9.56 3.48
CA ASN A 104 17.03 -10.28 4.44
C ASN A 104 17.61 -9.35 5.53
N PHE A 105 17.97 -8.11 5.20
CA PHE A 105 18.44 -7.13 6.19
C PHE A 105 17.33 -6.62 7.12
N THR A 106 16.09 -6.51 6.63
CA THR A 106 14.94 -6.07 7.44
C THR A 106 14.36 -7.16 8.34
N THR A 107 14.55 -8.43 7.98
CA THR A 107 13.99 -9.57 8.71
C THR A 107 14.89 -10.08 9.83
N VAL A 108 16.14 -9.60 9.94
CA VAL A 108 16.94 -9.82 11.14
C VAL A 108 16.20 -9.13 12.30
N PRO A 109 15.59 -9.89 13.23
CA PRO A 109 15.00 -9.27 14.39
C PRO A 109 16.13 -8.58 15.13
N LYS A 110 15.96 -7.28 15.43
CA LYS A 110 16.71 -6.66 16.53
C LYS A 110 16.40 -7.49 17.77
N ASN A 111 17.22 -8.49 18.07
CA ASN A 111 17.22 -9.19 19.34
C ASN A 111 17.36 -8.13 20.44
N GLY A 112 16.26 -7.78 21.10
CA GLY A 112 16.30 -6.70 22.06
C GLY A 112 15.01 -6.29 22.75
N SER A 113 13.84 -6.85 22.44
CA SER A 113 12.69 -6.70 23.33
C SER A 113 11.85 -7.97 23.33
N VAL A 114 12.00 -8.74 24.40
CA VAL A 114 11.07 -9.78 24.82
C VAL A 114 9.71 -9.12 24.98
N GLN A 115 8.90 -9.14 23.92
CA GLN A 115 7.51 -8.73 24.01
C GLN A 115 6.80 -9.88 24.71
N ALA A 116 6.55 -9.71 26.01
CA ALA A 116 5.83 -10.67 26.83
C ALA A 116 4.54 -11.08 26.12
N ALA A 117 4.43 -12.38 25.83
CA ALA A 117 3.26 -13.02 25.27
C ALA A 117 2.06 -12.71 26.17
N ARG A 118 1.24 -11.74 25.78
CA ARG A 118 -0.08 -11.58 26.39
C ARG A 118 -0.95 -12.71 25.84
N PRO A 119 -1.53 -13.57 26.69
CA PRO A 119 -2.38 -14.66 26.22
C PRO A 119 -3.62 -14.08 25.50
N PRO A 120 -4.14 -14.77 24.47
CA PRO A 120 -5.38 -14.35 23.83
C PRO A 120 -6.50 -14.45 24.86
N VAL A 121 -7.07 -13.30 25.24
CA VAL A 121 -8.32 -13.22 25.98
C VAL A 121 -9.38 -13.90 25.12
N ASN A 122 -9.73 -15.13 25.51
CA ASN A 122 -10.93 -15.82 25.04
C ASN A 122 -12.12 -14.93 25.38
N LEU A 123 -12.64 -14.21 24.38
CA LEU A 123 -13.99 -13.65 24.43
C LEU A 123 -14.98 -14.81 24.25
N SER A 124 -15.06 -15.69 25.26
CA SER A 124 -16.17 -16.60 25.42
C SER A 124 -17.39 -15.75 25.75
N ARG A 125 -18.11 -15.33 24.71
CA ARG A 125 -19.47 -14.82 24.82
C ARG A 125 -20.31 -15.94 25.40
N ALA A 126 -20.39 -16.00 26.73
CA ALA A 126 -21.37 -16.79 27.43
C ALA A 126 -22.73 -16.17 27.10
N HIS A 127 -23.40 -16.70 26.07
CA HIS A 127 -24.85 -16.62 26.01
C HIS A 127 -25.36 -17.31 27.28
N GLN A 128 -25.79 -16.52 28.27
CA GLN A 128 -26.65 -17.01 29.33
C GLN A 128 -27.92 -17.52 28.66
N ALA A 129 -27.95 -18.84 28.43
CA ALA A 129 -29.18 -19.58 28.34
C ALA A 129 -29.87 -19.43 29.70
N ARG A 130 -31.03 -18.76 29.69
CA ARG A 130 -31.98 -18.69 30.80
C ARG A 130 -32.37 -20.11 31.19
N PRO A 131 -32.05 -20.60 32.40
CA PRO A 131 -32.60 -21.85 32.89
C PRO A 131 -34.01 -21.58 33.38
N GLU A 132 -34.97 -22.26 32.76
CA GLU A 132 -36.29 -22.54 33.33
C GLU A 132 -36.11 -23.60 34.45
N GLU A 133 -37.12 -23.69 35.33
CA GLU A 133 -37.26 -24.54 36.53
C GLU A 133 -36.74 -23.93 37.85
N SER A 134 -37.46 -23.92 38.97
CA SER A 134 -38.58 -24.77 39.37
C SER A 134 -39.65 -24.02 40.17
N ASP A 135 -40.87 -24.41 39.86
CA ASP A 135 -42.11 -24.34 40.62
C ASP A 135 -41.95 -24.90 42.04
N THR A 136 -42.36 -24.14 43.07
CA THR A 136 -42.98 -24.65 44.31
C THR A 136 -43.37 -23.50 45.22
N THR A 137 -44.60 -23.00 45.07
CA THR A 137 -45.50 -22.87 46.21
C THR A 137 -46.93 -22.70 45.70
N GLU A 138 -47.68 -23.77 45.91
CA GLU A 138 -49.11 -23.89 45.77
C GLU A 138 -49.81 -22.73 46.52
N THR A 139 -50.87 -22.17 45.94
CA THR A 139 -52.23 -22.18 46.52
C THR A 139 -53.15 -21.32 45.64
N SER A 140 -54.05 -22.02 44.94
CA SER A 140 -55.46 -21.70 44.67
C SER A 140 -55.88 -20.23 44.51
N THR A 141 -56.47 -19.88 43.37
CA THR A 141 -57.95 -19.82 43.22
C THR A 141 -58.33 -19.20 41.86
N SER A 142 -58.97 -20.03 41.04
CA SER A 142 -60.16 -19.74 40.22
C SER A 142 -60.63 -18.28 40.07
N SER A 143 -60.61 -17.74 38.85
CA SER A 143 -61.84 -17.30 38.14
C SER A 143 -61.54 -16.66 36.79
N ALA A 144 -62.47 -16.91 35.88
CA ALA A 144 -62.46 -16.61 34.46
C ALA A 144 -62.76 -15.13 34.13
N ALA A 145 -62.46 -14.81 32.85
CA ALA A 145 -63.13 -13.88 31.93
C ALA A 145 -63.73 -12.57 32.48
#